data_AF-A0A2W7AMT9-F1
#
_entry.id   AF-A0A2W7AMT9-F1
#
_cell.length_a   1.000
_cell.length_b   1.000
_cell.length_c   1.000
_cell.angle_alpha   90.00
_cell.angle_beta   90.00
_cell.angle_gamma   90.00
#
_symmetry.space_group_name_H-M   'P 1'
#
loop_
_entity.id
_entity.type
_entity.pdbx_description
1 polymer ?
#
loop_
_entity_poly.entity_id
_entity_poly.type
_entity_poly.pdbx_seq_one_letter_code
_entity_poly.pdbx_strand_id
1 'polypeptide(L)'
;MQKNVLHPIFKIVLGVSTVNFSKYLPFQYLGVTWRRLALFFITLFTIVSLQHFISEPILSASSPMSSSTSSAIASSIVAQASPSDSTSPSNVPELTEEQKAIVTQIYLFAGIYGFFTYVFCSLCLMKIADKLELPNSWLAWLPIGNIWVMVRAAGKPGWWLLWFFVPFVNIVIALIVLFGIPANLGKSSLMGLLVFLPILGVYLYYGLLAFT
;
A
#
# COMPACT_ATOMS: atom_id res chain seq x y z
N MET A 1 -27.01 -55.00 25.20
CA MET A 1 -27.60 -54.71 23.86
C MET A 1 -28.66 -53.65 24.11
N GLN A 2 -28.62 -52.39 23.67
CA GLN A 2 -28.24 -51.78 22.39
C GLN A 2 -27.66 -50.38 22.67
N LYS A 3 -26.49 -50.06 22.13
CA LYS A 3 -25.88 -48.72 22.20
C LYS A 3 -26.49 -47.84 21.09
N ASN A 4 -26.98 -46.66 21.48
CA ASN A 4 -26.97 -45.40 20.73
C ASN A 4 -26.83 -45.49 19.20
N VAL A 5 -27.96 -45.67 18.50
CA VAL A 5 -28.07 -45.49 17.05
C VAL A 5 -28.91 -44.24 16.76
N LEU A 6 -28.39 -43.07 17.13
CA LEU A 6 -28.81 -41.74 16.63
C LEU A 6 -27.67 -40.79 17.08
N HIS A 7 -26.87 -40.09 16.27
CA HIS A 7 -26.87 -39.78 14.85
C HIS A 7 -25.42 -39.39 14.49
N PRO A 8 -24.73 -40.02 13.53
CA PRO A 8 -23.43 -39.54 13.03
C PRO A 8 -23.52 -38.22 12.25
N ILE A 9 -24.74 -37.81 11.87
CA ILE A 9 -25.00 -36.61 11.07
C ILE A 9 -24.86 -35.32 11.90
N PHE A 10 -25.11 -35.35 13.22
CA PHE A 10 -25.02 -34.15 14.06
C PHE A 10 -23.59 -33.77 14.45
N LYS A 11 -22.63 -34.70 14.37
CA LYS A 11 -21.21 -34.39 14.61
C LYS A 11 -20.50 -33.73 13.42
N ILE A 12 -21.09 -33.75 12.24
CA ILE A 12 -20.53 -33.13 11.03
C ILE A 12 -20.82 -31.62 10.97
N VAL A 13 -21.92 -31.15 11.58
CA VAL A 13 -22.33 -29.74 11.54
C VAL A 13 -21.61 -28.86 12.59
N LEU A 14 -21.02 -29.46 13.63
CA LEU A 14 -20.21 -28.76 14.63
C LEU A 14 -18.72 -29.15 14.58
N GLY A 15 -18.27 -29.61 13.42
CA GLY A 15 -16.87 -29.86 13.10
C GLY A 15 -16.08 -28.59 12.75
N VAL A 16 -16.49 -27.42 13.25
CA VAL A 16 -15.58 -26.28 13.37
C VAL A 16 -14.59 -26.68 14.43
N SER A 17 -13.54 -27.39 14.00
CA SER A 17 -12.31 -27.53 14.76
C SER A 17 -11.99 -26.14 15.24
N THR A 18 -12.03 -25.94 16.56
CA THR A 18 -11.50 -24.76 17.21
C THR A 18 -10.00 -24.77 16.88
N VAL A 19 -9.66 -24.24 15.70
CA VAL A 19 -8.30 -23.92 15.33
C VAL A 19 -7.79 -23.06 16.46
N ASN A 20 -6.94 -23.66 17.28
CA ASN A 20 -6.39 -23.04 18.46
C ASN A 20 -5.42 -21.97 17.96
N PHE A 21 -5.98 -20.81 17.66
CA PHE A 21 -5.38 -19.67 16.96
C PHE A 21 -4.15 -19.12 17.71
N SER A 22 -4.04 -19.45 18.99
CA SER A 22 -2.90 -19.19 19.87
C SER A 22 -1.60 -19.87 19.41
N LYS A 23 -1.68 -21.00 18.69
CA LYS A 23 -0.50 -21.78 18.30
C LYS A 23 0.20 -21.26 17.03
N TYR A 24 -0.51 -20.51 16.19
CA TYR A 24 -0.04 -20.10 14.86
C TYR A 24 0.23 -18.61 14.73
N LEU A 25 -0.14 -17.81 15.74
CA LEU A 25 0.19 -16.40 15.80
C LEU A 25 0.99 -16.12 17.07
N PRO A 26 2.28 -15.75 16.97
CA PRO A 26 2.98 -15.11 18.07
C PRO A 26 2.43 -13.68 18.24
N PHE A 27 1.20 -13.56 18.76
CA PHE A 27 0.49 -12.29 18.99
C PHE A 27 1.14 -11.40 20.05
N GLN A 28 2.26 -11.79 20.63
CA GLN A 28 2.97 -10.93 21.59
C GLN A 28 3.63 -9.71 20.94
N TYR A 29 3.94 -9.76 19.64
CA TYR A 29 4.56 -8.62 18.95
C TYR A 29 3.55 -7.67 18.31
N LEU A 30 2.35 -8.12 17.90
CA LEU A 30 1.44 -7.27 17.12
C LEU A 30 0.89 -6.08 17.91
N GLY A 31 0.61 -6.27 19.21
CA GLY A 31 0.22 -5.17 20.10
C GLY A 31 1.40 -4.24 20.43
N VAL A 32 2.61 -4.80 20.59
CA VAL A 32 3.82 -4.04 20.92
C VAL A 32 4.31 -3.23 19.72
N THR A 33 4.23 -3.78 18.50
CA THR A 33 4.55 -3.06 17.26
C THR A 33 3.55 -1.95 17.01
N TRP A 34 2.25 -2.17 17.24
CA TRP A 34 1.24 -1.12 17.19
C TRP A 34 1.48 -0.02 18.21
N ARG A 35 1.83 -0.37 19.46
CA ARG A 35 2.13 0.61 20.51
C ARG A 35 3.41 1.40 20.20
N ARG A 36 4.45 0.75 19.66
CA ARG A 36 5.70 1.42 19.27
C ARG A 36 5.51 2.32 18.05
N LEU A 37 4.74 1.89 17.06
CA LEU A 37 4.44 2.67 15.87
C LEU A 37 3.54 3.87 16.21
N ALA A 38 2.51 3.67 17.03
CA ALA A 38 1.65 4.75 17.52
C ALA A 38 2.44 5.79 18.33
N LEU A 39 3.31 5.35 19.25
CA LEU A 39 4.19 6.25 20.00
C LEU A 39 5.12 7.03 19.07
N PHE A 40 5.66 6.40 18.04
CA PHE A 40 6.52 7.07 17.06
C PHE A 40 5.78 8.19 16.32
N PHE A 41 4.55 7.94 15.86
CA PHE A 41 3.73 8.96 15.20
C PHE A 41 3.26 10.07 16.13
N ILE A 42 2.86 9.76 17.36
CA ILE A 42 2.52 10.76 18.38
C ILE A 42 3.72 11.66 18.67
N THR A 43 4.91 11.06 18.83
CA THR A 43 6.15 11.80 19.09
C THR A 43 6.52 12.70 17.92
N LEU A 44 6.44 12.19 16.69
CA LEU A 44 6.68 12.99 15.48
C LEU A 44 5.72 14.18 15.40
N PHE A 45 4.43 13.95 15.66
CA PHE A 45 3.42 15.00 15.64
C PHE A 45 3.67 16.07 16.71
N THR A 46 4.09 15.67 17.92
CA THR A 46 4.48 16.63 18.96
C THR A 46 5.71 17.45 18.58
N ILE A 47 6.72 16.86 17.94
CA ILE A 47 7.93 17.58 17.51
C ILE A 47 7.60 18.59 16.40
N VAL A 48 6.83 18.18 15.39
CA VAL A 48 6.42 19.06 14.29
C VAL A 48 5.56 20.20 14.81
N SER A 49 4.62 19.91 15.72
CA SER A 49 3.78 20.95 16.36
C SER A 49 4.61 21.92 17.21
N LEU A 50 5.63 21.43 17.91
CA LEU A 50 6.54 22.25 18.71
C LEU A 50 7.42 23.14 17.80
N GLN A 51 7.85 22.63 16.65
CA GLN A 51 8.62 23.41 15.67
C GLN A 51 7.77 24.52 15.02
N HIS A 52 6.48 24.26 14.77
CA HIS A 52 5.54 25.29 14.31
C HIS A 52 5.31 26.39 15.36
N PHE A 53 5.40 26.08 16.65
CA PHE A 53 5.18 27.05 17.73
C PHE A 53 6.37 27.99 17.99
N ILE A 54 7.60 27.56 17.67
CA ILE A 54 8.83 28.34 17.88
C ILE A 54 9.07 29.36 16.73
N SER A 55 8.32 29.25 15.62
CA SER A 55 8.51 30.09 14.45
C SER A 55 7.79 31.45 14.51
N GLU A 56 7.11 31.80 15.61
CA GLU A 56 6.57 33.16 15.82
C GLU A 56 7.73 34.13 16.18
N PRO A 57 8.08 35.10 15.31
CA PRO A 57 9.18 36.02 15.55
C PRO A 57 8.78 37.02 16.63
N ILE A 58 9.33 36.87 17.83
CA ILE A 58 9.22 37.90 18.87
C ILE A 58 9.90 39.19 18.40
N LEU A 59 9.08 40.19 18.11
CA LEU A 59 9.48 41.57 17.85
C LEU A 59 10.13 42.17 19.11
N SER A 60 11.33 42.71 18.91
CA SER A 60 11.92 43.89 19.56
C SER A 60 12.13 43.91 21.09
N ALA A 61 13.40 43.80 21.52
CA ALA A 61 13.97 44.59 22.63
C ALA A 61 15.52 44.61 22.63
N SER A 62 16.09 45.77 22.27
CA SER A 62 17.28 46.45 22.86
C SER A 62 18.46 45.58 23.35
N SER A 63 19.72 45.75 22.92
CA SER A 63 20.58 46.95 23.02
C SER A 63 21.94 46.72 22.27
N PRO A 64 22.78 47.75 22.05
CA PRO A 64 23.83 47.79 21.03
C PRO A 64 25.25 47.42 21.55
N MET A 65 26.19 47.16 20.62
CA MET A 65 27.54 47.77 20.52
C MET A 65 28.64 46.82 20.00
N SER A 66 29.35 47.30 18.96
CA SER A 66 30.74 46.99 18.50
C SER A 66 31.11 45.52 18.21
N SER A 67 31.79 45.11 17.14
CA SER A 67 32.73 45.71 16.17
C SER A 67 32.71 44.76 14.94
N SER A 68 33.09 45.06 13.70
CA SER A 68 34.18 45.87 13.18
C SER A 68 33.97 45.93 11.66
N THR A 69 34.10 47.13 11.09
CA THR A 69 34.60 47.41 9.74
C THR A 69 34.87 46.22 8.80
N SER A 70 34.06 46.14 7.75
CA SER A 70 34.56 45.89 6.39
C SER A 70 33.72 46.72 5.42
N SER A 71 34.30 47.86 5.04
CA SER A 71 34.20 48.53 3.74
C SER A 71 32.88 48.35 2.98
N ALA A 72 32.03 49.39 3.03
CA ALA A 72 31.93 50.38 1.94
C ALA A 72 30.98 49.89 0.84
N ILE A 73 29.72 50.30 0.90
CA ILE A 73 29.24 51.40 0.04
C ILE A 73 29.47 51.05 -1.44
N ALA A 74 28.56 50.27 -2.00
CA ALA A 74 28.17 50.35 -3.41
C ALA A 74 26.86 49.58 -3.61
N SER A 75 25.88 49.89 -2.77
CA SER A 75 24.49 49.72 -3.19
C SER A 75 24.31 50.51 -4.49
N SER A 76 23.72 49.85 -5.47
CA SER A 76 22.63 50.41 -6.26
C SER A 76 22.84 51.84 -6.77
N ILE A 77 23.17 52.01 -8.05
CA ILE A 77 22.59 53.07 -8.89
C ILE A 77 23.02 52.80 -10.34
N VAL A 78 22.00 52.65 -11.20
CA VAL A 78 22.03 52.61 -12.68
C VAL A 78 22.40 51.27 -13.34
N ALA A 79 21.37 50.49 -13.68
CA ALA A 79 21.05 50.16 -15.08
C ALA A 79 19.85 49.19 -15.16
N GLN A 80 18.68 49.62 -14.68
CA GLN A 80 17.42 49.10 -15.21
C GLN A 80 16.94 50.06 -16.29
N ALA A 81 17.21 49.70 -17.54
CA ALA A 81 16.44 50.12 -18.69
C ALA A 81 15.84 48.85 -19.30
N SER A 82 14.54 48.65 -19.11
CA SER A 82 13.77 47.73 -19.96
C SER A 82 13.76 48.26 -21.39
N PRO A 83 13.73 47.35 -22.38
CA PRO A 83 12.53 47.28 -23.21
C PRO A 83 11.95 45.87 -23.21
N SER A 84 10.64 45.84 -23.02
CA SER A 84 9.73 44.76 -23.36
C SER A 84 9.95 44.25 -24.79
N ASP A 85 10.25 42.97 -24.94
CA ASP A 85 9.91 42.23 -26.14
C ASP A 85 9.32 40.86 -25.79
N SER A 86 8.09 40.67 -26.24
CA SER A 86 7.28 39.48 -26.03
C SER A 86 7.66 38.44 -27.08
N THR A 87 8.42 37.42 -26.70
CA THR A 87 8.36 36.12 -27.37
C THR A 87 8.73 35.06 -26.34
N SER A 88 7.70 34.41 -25.78
CA SER A 88 7.88 33.10 -25.16
C SER A 88 8.06 32.07 -26.27
N PRO A 89 9.21 31.38 -26.39
CA PRO A 89 9.16 29.98 -26.73
C PRO A 89 8.88 29.26 -25.41
N SER A 90 7.71 28.64 -25.32
CA SER A 90 7.48 27.55 -24.40
C SER A 90 8.57 26.51 -24.60
N ASN A 91 9.61 26.53 -23.76
CA ASN A 91 10.68 25.53 -23.71
C ASN A 91 10.16 24.21 -23.15
N VAL A 92 9.10 23.66 -23.74
CA VAL A 92 8.74 22.25 -23.61
C VAL A 92 9.55 21.54 -24.69
N PRO A 93 10.45 20.61 -24.35
CA PRO A 93 11.16 19.83 -25.36
C PRO A 93 10.12 19.05 -26.18
N GLU A 94 9.89 19.49 -27.42
CA GLU A 94 9.05 18.78 -28.36
C GLU A 94 9.77 17.47 -28.73
N LEU A 95 9.24 16.34 -28.27
CA LEU A 95 9.81 15.02 -28.58
C LEU A 95 9.93 14.85 -30.11
N THR A 96 11.09 14.40 -30.61
CA THR A 96 11.28 14.03 -32.03
C THR A 96 10.20 13.02 -32.45
N GLU A 97 9.70 13.09 -33.69
CA GLU A 97 8.66 12.17 -34.20
C GLU A 97 9.02 10.68 -34.03
N GLU A 98 10.32 10.35 -34.10
CA GLU A 98 10.85 9.02 -33.80
C GLU A 98 10.67 8.62 -32.32
N GLN A 99 10.92 9.55 -31.40
CA GLN A 99 10.72 9.34 -29.97
C GLN A 99 9.23 9.22 -29.64
N LYS A 100 8.35 9.99 -30.29
CA LYS A 100 6.89 9.85 -30.14
C LYS A 100 6.42 8.46 -30.57
N ALA A 101 6.95 7.92 -31.67
CA ALA A 101 6.63 6.57 -32.13
C ALA A 101 7.08 5.49 -31.13
N ILE A 102 8.30 5.58 -30.60
CA ILE A 102 8.83 4.63 -29.59
C ILE A 102 8.01 4.72 -28.29
N VAL A 103 7.71 5.93 -27.81
CA VAL A 103 6.88 6.14 -26.61
C VAL A 103 5.48 5.54 -26.80
N THR A 104 4.89 5.72 -27.99
CA THR A 104 3.59 5.13 -28.33
C THR A 104 3.66 3.61 -28.32
N GLN A 105 4.70 3.01 -28.90
CA GLN A 105 4.90 1.55 -28.87
C GLN A 105 5.05 1.03 -27.43
N ILE A 106 5.84 1.71 -26.59
CA ILE A 106 6.00 1.34 -25.17
C ILE A 106 4.65 1.36 -24.45
N TYR A 107 3.82 2.39 -24.66
CA TYR A 107 2.49 2.45 -24.06
C TYR A 107 1.58 1.32 -24.55
N LEU A 108 1.63 0.95 -25.83
CA LEU A 108 0.87 -0.19 -26.36
C LEU A 108 1.33 -1.51 -25.74
N PHE A 109 2.63 -1.79 -25.70
CA PHE A 109 3.17 -3.00 -25.07
C PHE A 109 2.83 -3.06 -23.58
N ALA A 110 2.99 -1.96 -22.84
CA ALA A 110 2.64 -1.87 -21.43
C ALA A 110 1.14 -2.06 -21.20
N GLY A 111 0.27 -1.49 -22.06
CA GLY A 111 -1.17 -1.67 -21.99
C GLY A 111 -1.61 -3.11 -22.22
N ILE A 112 -1.06 -3.77 -23.24
CA ILE A 112 -1.34 -5.17 -23.56
C ILE A 112 -0.87 -6.08 -22.43
N TYR A 113 0.38 -5.92 -21.98
CA TYR A 113 0.93 -6.68 -20.86
C TYR A 113 0.12 -6.47 -19.57
N GLY A 114 -0.25 -5.23 -19.26
CA GLY A 114 -1.10 -4.90 -18.12
C GLY A 114 -2.47 -5.56 -18.19
N PHE A 115 -3.09 -5.59 -19.38
CA PHE A 115 -4.36 -6.27 -19.60
C PHE A 115 -4.28 -7.78 -19.34
N PHE A 116 -3.27 -8.47 -19.91
CA PHE A 116 -3.07 -9.90 -19.66
C PHE A 116 -2.81 -10.19 -18.18
N THR A 117 -1.97 -9.39 -17.52
CA THR A 117 -1.67 -9.50 -16.09
C THR A 117 -2.94 -9.35 -15.26
N TYR A 118 -3.76 -8.35 -15.59
CA TYR A 118 -5.01 -8.08 -14.88
C TYR A 118 -6.01 -9.24 -14.98
N VAL A 119 -6.20 -9.77 -16.19
CA VAL A 119 -7.08 -10.92 -16.43
C VAL A 119 -6.56 -12.16 -15.68
N PHE A 120 -5.26 -12.43 -15.74
CA PHE A 120 -4.63 -13.54 -15.01
C PHE A 120 -4.86 -13.42 -13.49
N CYS A 121 -4.53 -12.28 -12.89
CA CYS A 121 -4.71 -12.05 -11.45
C CYS A 121 -6.17 -12.19 -11.03
N SER A 122 -7.10 -11.63 -11.81
CA SER A 122 -8.54 -11.70 -11.51
C SER A 122 -9.08 -13.14 -11.58
N LEU A 123 -8.64 -13.92 -12.56
CA LEU A 123 -8.97 -15.35 -12.68
C LEU A 123 -8.41 -16.16 -11.50
N CYS A 124 -7.15 -15.93 -11.13
CA CYS A 124 -6.54 -16.60 -9.97
C CYS A 124 -7.27 -16.26 -8.67
N LEU A 125 -7.64 -14.99 -8.46
CA LEU A 125 -8.37 -14.58 -7.27
C LEU A 125 -9.76 -15.19 -7.20
N MET A 126 -10.47 -15.28 -8.34
CA MET A 126 -11.76 -15.95 -8.42
C MET A 126 -11.64 -17.42 -8.03
N LYS A 127 -10.62 -18.13 -8.53
CA LYS A 127 -10.34 -19.53 -8.16
C LYS A 127 -10.04 -19.71 -6.67
N ILE A 128 -9.27 -18.78 -6.09
CA ILE A 128 -8.98 -18.77 -4.65
C ILE A 128 -10.26 -18.53 -3.84
N ALA A 129 -11.11 -17.60 -4.29
CA ALA A 129 -12.40 -17.31 -3.66
C ALA A 129 -13.37 -18.49 -3.72
N ASP A 130 -13.40 -19.20 -4.85
CA ASP A 130 -14.20 -20.41 -5.03
C ASP A 130 -13.71 -21.54 -4.10
N LYS A 131 -12.38 -21.71 -3.96
CA LYS A 131 -11.79 -22.66 -3.00
C LYS A 131 -12.13 -22.34 -1.54
N LEU A 132 -12.37 -21.07 -1.24
CA LEU A 132 -12.73 -20.59 0.10
C LEU A 132 -14.25 -20.44 0.28
N GLU A 133 -15.07 -20.91 -0.67
CA GLU A 133 -16.54 -20.85 -0.65
C GLU A 133 -17.08 -19.43 -0.40
N LEU A 134 -16.42 -18.41 -0.96
CA LEU A 134 -16.85 -17.03 -0.81
C LEU A 134 -18.09 -16.75 -1.69
N PRO A 135 -19.15 -16.10 -1.15
CA PRO A 135 -20.42 -15.91 -1.88
C PRO A 135 -20.34 -14.95 -3.07
N ASN A 136 -19.20 -14.27 -3.30
CA ASN A 136 -19.06 -13.22 -4.32
C ASN A 136 -17.71 -13.30 -5.08
N SER A 137 -17.26 -14.50 -5.46
CA SER A 137 -15.99 -14.69 -6.20
C SER A 137 -15.90 -13.87 -7.49
N TRP A 138 -17.02 -13.65 -8.18
CA TRP A 138 -17.09 -12.89 -9.43
C TRP A 138 -16.65 -11.41 -9.27
N LEU A 139 -16.70 -10.85 -8.05
CA LEU A 139 -16.24 -9.50 -7.78
C LEU A 139 -14.73 -9.31 -8.04
N ALA A 140 -13.96 -10.40 -8.18
CA ALA A 140 -12.54 -10.36 -8.52
C ALA A 140 -12.25 -9.62 -9.84
N TRP A 141 -13.22 -9.57 -10.76
CA TRP A 141 -13.13 -8.88 -12.04
C TRP A 141 -13.30 -7.36 -11.97
N LEU A 142 -13.74 -6.83 -10.84
CA LEU A 142 -13.89 -5.40 -10.65
C LEU A 142 -12.68 -4.87 -9.88
N PRO A 143 -12.03 -3.75 -10.24
CA PRO A 143 -10.81 -3.30 -9.56
C PRO A 143 -10.96 -3.15 -8.03
N ILE A 144 -12.10 -2.58 -7.60
CA ILE A 144 -12.45 -2.45 -6.18
C ILE A 144 -12.81 -3.81 -5.57
N GLY A 145 -13.53 -4.64 -6.33
CA GLY A 145 -13.93 -5.97 -5.91
C GLY A 145 -12.75 -6.94 -5.77
N ASN A 146 -11.69 -6.79 -6.56
CA ASN A 146 -10.45 -7.53 -6.48
C ASN A 146 -9.82 -7.39 -5.08
N ILE A 147 -9.72 -6.15 -4.59
CA ILE A 147 -9.22 -5.88 -3.24
C ILE A 147 -10.16 -6.48 -2.19
N TRP A 148 -11.48 -6.34 -2.37
CA TRP A 148 -12.46 -6.92 -1.44
C TRP A 148 -12.37 -8.45 -1.36
N VAL A 149 -12.25 -9.13 -2.50
CA VAL A 149 -12.07 -10.59 -2.57
C VAL A 149 -10.76 -10.99 -1.92
N MET A 150 -9.68 -10.24 -2.15
CA MET A 150 -8.36 -10.48 -1.55
C MET A 150 -8.42 -10.41 -0.01
N VAL A 151 -9.07 -9.38 0.52
CA VAL A 151 -9.30 -9.18 1.97
C VAL A 151 -10.15 -10.32 2.55
N ARG A 152 -11.22 -10.72 1.86
CA ARG A 152 -12.08 -11.84 2.26
C ARG A 152 -11.35 -13.17 2.20
N ALA A 153 -10.51 -13.38 1.19
CA ALA A 153 -9.65 -14.56 1.06
C ALA A 153 -8.62 -14.63 2.19
N ALA A 154 -8.16 -13.49 2.70
CA ALA A 154 -7.35 -13.38 3.92
C ALA A 154 -8.15 -13.54 5.23
N GLY A 155 -9.45 -13.87 5.15
CA GLY A 155 -10.30 -14.10 6.32
C GLY A 155 -10.57 -12.83 7.12
N LYS A 156 -10.46 -11.67 6.47
CA LYS A 156 -10.74 -10.36 7.08
C LYS A 156 -12.12 -9.85 6.64
N PRO A 157 -12.82 -9.10 7.50
CA PRO A 157 -14.11 -8.51 7.16
C PRO A 157 -13.99 -7.47 6.05
N GLY A 158 -14.99 -7.38 5.16
CA GLY A 158 -14.97 -6.51 3.98
C GLY A 158 -14.81 -5.01 4.26
N TRP A 159 -15.12 -4.54 5.48
CA TRP A 159 -14.85 -3.15 5.89
C TRP A 159 -13.35 -2.80 5.94
N TRP A 160 -12.45 -3.79 5.91
CA TRP A 160 -11.00 -3.57 5.77
C TRP A 160 -10.64 -2.84 4.48
N LEU A 161 -11.51 -2.88 3.46
CA LEU A 161 -11.37 -2.07 2.25
C LEU A 161 -11.27 -0.57 2.56
N LEU A 162 -11.92 -0.08 3.63
CA LEU A 162 -11.89 1.34 4.00
C LEU A 162 -10.50 1.79 4.46
N TRP A 163 -9.69 0.87 4.98
CA TRP A 163 -8.34 1.18 5.42
C TRP A 163 -7.35 1.29 4.26
N PHE A 164 -7.66 0.75 3.08
CA PHE A 164 -6.84 0.94 1.88
C PHE A 164 -6.81 2.40 1.41
N PHE A 165 -7.76 3.24 1.84
CA PHE A 165 -7.76 4.68 1.58
C PHE A 165 -6.73 5.45 2.43
N VAL A 166 -6.20 4.84 3.50
CA VAL A 166 -5.16 5.45 4.35
C VAL A 166 -3.79 4.92 3.93
N PRO A 167 -2.89 5.74 3.35
CA PRO A 167 -1.67 5.25 2.69
C PRO A 167 -0.72 4.50 3.62
N PHE A 168 -0.58 4.93 4.87
CA PHE A 168 0.27 4.24 5.85
C PHE A 168 -0.29 2.88 6.28
N VAL A 169 -1.62 2.78 6.42
CA VAL A 169 -2.24 1.55 6.88
C VAL A 169 -2.39 0.55 5.73
N ASN A 170 -2.52 1.05 4.49
CA ASN A 170 -2.57 0.24 3.27
C ASN A 170 -1.39 -0.76 3.19
N ILE A 171 -0.15 -0.31 3.43
CA ILE A 171 1.04 -1.19 3.37
C ILE A 171 0.96 -2.30 4.42
N VAL A 172 0.59 -1.94 5.66
CA VAL A 172 0.48 -2.89 6.77
C VAL A 172 -0.61 -3.92 6.49
N ILE A 173 -1.76 -3.47 5.98
CA ILE A 173 -2.88 -4.34 5.64
C ILE A 173 -2.56 -5.24 4.46
N ALA A 174 -1.93 -4.71 3.41
CA ALA A 174 -1.48 -5.49 2.27
C ALA A 174 -0.56 -6.63 2.73
N LEU A 175 0.35 -6.36 3.66
CA LEU A 175 1.21 -7.39 4.26
C LEU A 175 0.37 -8.45 5.00
N ILE A 176 -0.54 -8.02 5.88
CA ILE A 176 -1.40 -8.95 6.65
C ILE A 176 -2.25 -9.83 5.72
N VAL A 177 -2.79 -9.24 4.64
CA VAL A 177 -3.60 -9.95 3.64
C VAL A 177 -2.73 -10.94 2.87
N LEU A 178 -1.54 -10.53 2.43
CA LEU A 178 -0.61 -11.36 1.68
C LEU A 178 -0.19 -12.64 2.43
N PHE A 179 0.07 -12.52 3.73
CA PHE A 179 0.41 -13.67 4.59
C PHE A 179 -0.84 -14.45 5.07
N GLY A 180 -2.00 -13.80 5.06
CA GLY A 180 -3.27 -14.37 5.52
C GLY A 180 -3.97 -15.29 4.51
N ILE A 181 -3.91 -14.98 3.21
CA ILE A 181 -4.50 -15.81 2.15
C ILE A 181 -3.96 -17.25 2.19
N PRO A 182 -2.64 -17.52 2.09
CA PRO A 182 -2.10 -18.88 2.17
C PRO A 182 -2.46 -19.59 3.47
N ALA A 183 -2.52 -18.87 4.60
CA ALA A 183 -2.88 -19.46 5.89
C ALA A 183 -4.31 -20.02 5.89
N ASN A 184 -5.26 -19.31 5.27
CA ASN A 184 -6.65 -19.78 5.17
C ASN A 184 -6.83 -20.91 4.17
N LEU A 185 -5.94 -21.02 3.19
CA LEU A 185 -5.87 -22.18 2.28
C LEU A 185 -5.19 -23.40 2.93
N GLY A 186 -4.80 -23.32 4.21
CA GLY A 186 -4.09 -24.40 4.90
C GLY A 186 -2.63 -24.57 4.49
N LYS A 187 -2.05 -23.57 3.81
CA LYS A 187 -0.67 -23.55 3.33
C LYS A 187 0.23 -22.72 4.26
N SER A 188 1.55 -22.89 4.12
CA SER A 188 2.51 -22.10 4.89
C SER A 188 2.41 -20.61 4.54
N SER A 189 2.29 -19.74 5.54
CA SER A 189 2.31 -18.28 5.33
C SER A 189 3.60 -17.80 4.65
N LEU A 190 4.69 -18.57 4.70
CA LEU A 190 5.92 -18.29 3.96
C LEU A 190 5.71 -18.17 2.44
N MET A 191 4.62 -18.72 1.88
CA MET A 191 4.25 -18.47 0.49
C MET A 191 4.00 -16.99 0.20
N GLY A 192 3.62 -16.18 1.19
CA GLY A 192 3.54 -14.72 1.05
C GLY A 192 4.89 -14.06 0.73
N LEU A 193 6.01 -14.68 1.11
CA LEU A 193 7.35 -14.15 0.81
C LEU A 193 7.69 -14.24 -0.69
N LEU A 194 7.02 -15.10 -1.45
CA LEU A 194 7.25 -15.24 -2.90
C LEU A 194 6.96 -13.95 -3.68
N VAL A 195 6.05 -13.09 -3.17
CA VAL A 195 5.72 -11.81 -3.80
C VAL A 195 6.92 -10.83 -3.83
N PHE A 196 7.91 -11.00 -2.95
CA PHE A 196 9.10 -10.14 -2.97
C PHE A 196 10.01 -10.38 -4.19
N LEU A 197 9.80 -11.48 -4.93
CA LEU A 197 10.51 -11.71 -6.19
C LEU A 197 9.92 -10.81 -7.29
N PRO A 198 10.71 -9.91 -7.92
CA PRO A 198 10.18 -8.94 -8.86
C PRO A 198 9.60 -9.64 -10.09
N ILE A 199 8.48 -9.10 -10.59
CA ILE A 199 7.70 -9.57 -11.76
C ILE A 199 7.16 -10.99 -11.57
N LEU A 200 8.03 -12.00 -11.48
CA LEU A 200 7.68 -13.41 -11.42
C LEU A 200 7.01 -13.82 -10.11
N GLY A 201 7.33 -13.16 -9.00
CA GLY A 201 6.82 -13.49 -7.67
C GLY A 201 5.31 -13.38 -7.56
N VAL A 202 4.72 -12.36 -8.19
CA VAL A 202 3.27 -12.14 -8.21
C VAL A 202 2.55 -13.26 -8.98
N TYR A 203 3.08 -13.66 -10.14
CA TYR A 203 2.51 -14.76 -10.93
C TYR A 203 2.61 -16.09 -10.22
N LEU A 204 3.76 -16.39 -9.62
CA LEU A 204 3.98 -17.61 -8.86
C LEU A 204 3.09 -17.66 -7.62
N TYR A 205 2.98 -16.54 -6.89
CA TYR A 205 2.11 -16.45 -5.71
C TYR A 205 0.64 -16.73 -6.05
N TYR A 206 0.06 -15.98 -6.99
CA TYR A 206 -1.36 -16.15 -7.35
C TYR A 206 -1.62 -17.48 -8.06
N GLY A 207 -0.73 -17.93 -8.95
CA GLY A 207 -0.85 -19.20 -9.64
C GLY A 207 -0.79 -20.39 -8.68
N LEU A 208 0.17 -20.40 -7.76
CA LEU A 208 0.35 -21.52 -6.82
C LEU A 208 -0.81 -21.60 -5.81
N LEU A 209 -1.36 -20.46 -5.38
CA LEU A 209 -2.55 -20.42 -4.53
C LEU A 209 -3.83 -20.81 -5.27
N ALA A 210 -3.97 -20.44 -6.54
CA ALA A 210 -5.16 -20.74 -7.33
C ALA A 210 -5.24 -22.21 -7.79
N PHE A 211 -4.09 -22.84 -8.11
CA PHE A 211 -4.08 -24.16 -8.75
C PHE A 211 -3.62 -25.31 -7.84
N THR A 212 -3.07 -25.04 -6.65
CA THR A 212 -2.89 -26.07 -5.61
C THR A 212 -3.98 -25.93 -4.57
#